data_AF-A0A1J4X1D9-F1
#
_entry.id   AF-A0A1J4X1D9-F1
#
_cell.length_a   1.000
_cell.length_b   1.000
_cell.length_c   1.000
_cell.angle_alpha   90.00
_cell.angle_beta   90.00
_cell.angle_gamma   90.00
#
_symmetry.space_group_name_H-M   'P 1'
#
loop_
_entity.id
_entity.type
_entity.pdbx_description
1 polymer ?
#
loop_
_entity_poly.entity_id
_entity_poly.type
_entity_poly.pdbx_seq_one_letter_code
_entity_poly.pdbx_strand_id
1 'polypeptide(L)'
;MLGSFLCAQGSPAQKIFGYLFIGLSLIFKQNYIFAIPLAIFVFKDQKNIRAWIACLFPLFLYMAAMAMLGAGKDMVIQLSSYRNIWDTAVSHYFVFHKLPFAIILGYVLARILKNGRWGIFASMVIASALGLAQLSLRFPHWHPSSFAHFSVLLWGLTIGAAVYFYHAKRLHEFWITLYCAGIGWIVSISLGYMFPATAGGLLAIYWMTMAGIDRTPWFRKTMFCFIALLAVIGFVINKRDAVFRDERAAYDQIPLNGIFQGAAHFKTSKKNYELLTDLNDALAKVSQKQFTIVPQMTAYWVSSKAVNPLPLDWINGVDLPSPELYEKVKAKLISLKGQMTVVVSKEDIVYGGPMNYPITDFIHEHFSRVGETRFFELYE
;
A
#
# COMPACT_ATOMS: atom_id res chain seq x y z
N MET A 1 -8.13 -7.61 -9.30
CA MET A 1 -7.97 -8.65 -10.34
C MET A 1 -9.18 -9.58 -10.40
N LEU A 2 -9.51 -10.33 -9.34
CA LEU A 2 -10.67 -11.24 -9.35
C LEU A 2 -12.00 -10.53 -9.68
N GLY A 3 -12.28 -9.40 -9.04
CA GLY A 3 -13.50 -8.62 -9.33
C GLY A 3 -13.59 -8.19 -10.80
N SER A 4 -12.50 -7.66 -11.35
CA SER A 4 -12.39 -7.26 -12.76
C SER A 4 -12.63 -8.44 -13.72
N PHE A 5 -12.11 -9.63 -13.39
CA PHE A 5 -12.32 -10.85 -14.18
C PHE A 5 -13.79 -11.25 -14.22
N LEU A 6 -14.47 -11.23 -13.07
CA LEU A 6 -15.90 -11.54 -12.97
C LEU A 6 -16.77 -10.50 -13.72
N CYS A 7 -16.39 -9.22 -13.69
CA CYS A 7 -17.07 -8.19 -14.48
C CYS A 7 -16.90 -8.38 -16.00
N ALA A 8 -15.76 -8.92 -16.44
CA ALA A 8 -15.43 -9.07 -17.87
C ALA A 8 -16.09 -10.28 -18.53
N GLN A 9 -16.21 -11.41 -17.82
CA GLN A 9 -16.65 -12.69 -18.40
C GLN A 9 -18.01 -13.16 -17.89
N GLY A 10 -18.59 -12.45 -16.92
CA GLY A 10 -19.67 -12.98 -16.11
C GLY A 10 -21.08 -12.79 -16.67
N SER A 11 -21.95 -13.74 -16.31
CA SER A 11 -23.40 -13.52 -16.23
C SER A 11 -23.74 -12.27 -15.39
N PRO A 12 -24.96 -11.72 -15.48
CA PRO A 12 -25.37 -10.57 -14.66
C PRO A 12 -25.09 -10.76 -13.16
N ALA A 13 -25.27 -11.97 -12.62
CA ALA A 13 -24.95 -12.29 -11.22
C ALA A 13 -23.44 -12.21 -10.93
N GLN A 14 -22.61 -12.81 -11.79
CA GLN A 14 -21.15 -12.74 -11.65
C GLN A 14 -20.62 -11.31 -11.74
N LYS A 15 -21.20 -10.46 -12.60
CA LYS A 15 -20.85 -9.03 -12.63
C LYS A 15 -21.12 -8.35 -11.30
N ILE A 16 -22.25 -8.62 -10.66
CA ILE A 16 -22.58 -8.06 -9.34
C ILE A 16 -21.55 -8.49 -8.29
N PHE A 17 -21.18 -9.77 -8.24
CA PHE A 17 -20.09 -10.23 -7.37
C PHE A 17 -18.74 -9.58 -7.73
N GLY A 18 -18.47 -9.37 -9.02
CA GLY A 18 -17.28 -8.67 -9.48
C GLY A 18 -17.19 -7.24 -8.95
N TYR A 19 -18.30 -6.49 -9.04
CA TYR A 19 -18.42 -5.14 -8.48
C TYR A 19 -18.34 -5.13 -6.95
N LEU A 20 -18.93 -6.12 -6.27
CA LEU A 20 -18.78 -6.29 -4.82
C LEU A 20 -17.31 -6.47 -4.43
N PHE A 21 -16.55 -7.31 -5.14
CA PHE A 21 -15.11 -7.48 -4.89
C PHE A 21 -14.30 -6.22 -5.17
N ILE A 22 -14.68 -5.42 -6.17
CA ILE A 22 -14.06 -4.11 -6.40
C ILE A 22 -14.40 -3.18 -5.24
N GLY A 23 -15.66 -3.15 -4.78
CA GLY A 23 -16.09 -2.38 -3.61
C GLY A 23 -15.36 -2.76 -2.32
N LEU A 24 -15.15 -4.06 -2.07
CA LEU A 24 -14.42 -4.56 -0.90
C LEU A 24 -13.00 -4.01 -0.80
N SER A 25 -12.37 -3.65 -1.93
CA SER A 25 -11.02 -3.06 -1.93
C SER A 25 -10.93 -1.73 -1.16
N LEU A 26 -12.05 -1.00 -1.03
CA LEU A 26 -12.14 0.23 -0.24
C LEU A 26 -11.89 0.04 1.24
N ILE A 27 -12.29 -1.11 1.78
CA ILE A 27 -12.10 -1.41 3.21
C ILE A 27 -10.61 -1.63 3.51
N PHE A 28 -9.84 -2.06 2.52
CA PHE A 28 -8.40 -2.26 2.66
C PHE A 28 -7.61 -0.98 2.39
N LYS A 29 -8.07 -0.12 1.47
CA LYS A 29 -7.36 1.13 1.16
C LYS A 29 -8.28 2.19 0.52
N GLN A 30 -8.30 3.39 1.11
CA GLN A 30 -9.25 4.46 0.81
C GLN A 30 -9.17 4.99 -0.63
N ASN A 31 -7.96 5.10 -1.17
CA ASN A 31 -7.69 5.52 -2.56
C ASN A 31 -8.31 4.61 -3.62
N TYR A 32 -8.73 3.38 -3.27
CA TYR A 32 -9.45 2.50 -4.20
C TYR A 32 -10.85 3.02 -4.54
N ILE A 33 -11.29 4.13 -3.96
CA ILE A 33 -12.54 4.80 -4.34
C ILE A 33 -12.56 5.17 -5.81
N PHE A 34 -11.41 5.50 -6.38
CA PHE A 34 -11.27 5.77 -7.80
C PHE A 34 -11.40 4.51 -8.68
N ALA A 35 -11.23 3.31 -8.12
CA ALA A 35 -11.38 2.05 -8.86
C ALA A 35 -12.84 1.78 -9.23
N ILE A 36 -13.80 2.29 -8.44
CA ILE A 36 -15.24 2.13 -8.67
C ILE A 36 -15.68 2.80 -9.97
N PRO A 37 -15.57 4.14 -10.12
CA PRO A 37 -15.98 4.79 -11.36
C PRO A 37 -15.17 4.22 -12.52
N LEU A 38 -13.84 4.05 -12.36
CA LEU A 38 -12.99 3.48 -13.41
C LEU A 38 -13.53 2.13 -13.92
N ALA A 39 -13.86 1.20 -13.02
CA ALA A 39 -14.44 -0.09 -13.41
C ALA A 39 -15.79 0.05 -14.10
N ILE A 40 -16.69 0.88 -13.56
CA ILE A 40 -18.04 1.06 -14.11
C ILE A 40 -17.97 1.67 -15.53
N PHE A 41 -17.12 2.67 -15.75
CA PHE A 41 -16.92 3.28 -17.06
C PHE A 41 -16.32 2.28 -18.06
N VAL A 42 -15.28 1.54 -17.66
CA VAL A 42 -14.57 0.58 -18.53
C VAL A 42 -15.46 -0.60 -18.94
N PHE A 43 -16.26 -1.14 -18.01
CA PHE A 43 -17.19 -2.23 -18.29
C PHE A 43 -18.52 -1.75 -18.90
N LYS A 44 -18.66 -0.45 -19.17
CA LYS A 44 -19.83 0.21 -19.79
C LYS A 44 -21.14 0.02 -19.01
N ASP A 45 -21.05 -0.12 -17.69
CA ASP A 45 -22.19 -0.37 -16.79
C ASP A 45 -22.65 0.93 -16.09
N GLN A 46 -22.41 2.10 -16.70
CA GLN A 46 -22.69 3.42 -16.10
C GLN A 46 -24.16 3.62 -15.69
N LYS A 47 -25.09 3.07 -16.47
CA LYS A 47 -26.53 3.15 -16.22
C LYS A 47 -27.05 2.01 -15.33
N ASN A 48 -26.19 1.05 -14.99
CA ASN A 48 -26.57 -0.11 -14.20
C ASN A 48 -26.50 0.22 -12.71
N ILE A 49 -27.62 0.67 -12.14
CA ILE A 49 -27.70 1.04 -10.72
C ILE A 49 -27.28 -0.10 -9.78
N ARG A 50 -27.50 -1.37 -10.18
CA ARG A 50 -27.10 -2.53 -9.37
C ARG A 50 -25.58 -2.65 -9.26
N ALA A 51 -24.84 -2.26 -10.31
CA ALA A 51 -23.37 -2.23 -10.27
C ALA A 51 -22.85 -1.17 -9.29
N TRP A 52 -23.45 0.03 -9.30
CA TRP A 52 -23.12 1.09 -8.34
C TRP A 52 -23.40 0.67 -6.90
N ILE A 53 -24.59 0.10 -6.65
CA ILE A 53 -24.96 -0.40 -5.32
C ILE A 53 -23.98 -1.49 -4.88
N ALA A 54 -23.66 -2.47 -5.74
CA ALA A 54 -22.72 -3.53 -5.40
C ALA A 54 -21.32 -3.02 -5.04
N CYS A 55 -20.80 -2.02 -5.76
CA CYS A 55 -19.52 -1.38 -5.45
C CYS A 55 -19.54 -0.59 -4.14
N LEU A 56 -20.62 0.13 -3.85
CA LEU A 56 -20.70 1.01 -2.67
C LEU A 56 -21.16 0.28 -1.41
N PHE A 57 -21.80 -0.88 -1.55
CA PHE A 57 -22.35 -1.64 -0.42
C PHE A 57 -21.31 -1.96 0.67
N PRO A 58 -20.09 -2.43 0.36
CA PRO A 58 -19.07 -2.67 1.38
C PRO A 58 -18.67 -1.40 2.14
N LEU A 59 -18.61 -0.25 1.46
CA LEU A 59 -18.32 1.03 2.10
C LEU A 59 -19.45 1.42 3.06
N PHE A 60 -20.71 1.29 2.65
CA PHE A 60 -21.85 1.57 3.52
C PHE A 60 -21.88 0.65 4.75
N LEU A 61 -21.61 -0.65 4.58
CA LEU A 61 -21.51 -1.58 5.70
C LEU A 61 -20.40 -1.17 6.68
N TYR A 62 -19.23 -0.78 6.17
CA TYR A 62 -18.12 -0.33 7.00
C TYR A 62 -18.46 0.96 7.76
N MET A 63 -19.04 1.96 7.08
CA MET A 63 -19.47 3.21 7.72
C MET A 63 -20.54 2.97 8.78
N ALA A 64 -21.51 2.09 8.51
CA ALA A 64 -22.54 1.72 9.47
C ALA A 64 -21.93 1.02 10.69
N ALA A 65 -21.00 0.08 10.48
CA ALA A 65 -20.28 -0.58 11.57
C ALA A 65 -19.51 0.43 12.44
N MET A 66 -18.78 1.36 11.82
CA MET A 66 -18.06 2.40 12.55
C MET A 66 -18.99 3.34 13.32
N ALA A 67 -20.14 3.70 12.75
CA ALA A 67 -21.14 4.51 13.44
C ALA A 67 -21.74 3.76 14.66
N MET A 68 -22.09 2.48 14.50
CA MET A 68 -22.60 1.64 15.60
C MET A 68 -21.58 1.46 16.73
N LEU A 69 -20.29 1.45 16.41
CA LEU A 69 -19.20 1.39 17.38
C LEU A 69 -18.85 2.76 18.00
N GLY A 70 -19.57 3.84 17.65
CA GLY A 70 -19.28 5.19 18.13
C GLY A 70 -18.04 5.84 17.49
N ALA A 71 -17.39 5.17 16.54
CA ALA A 71 -16.18 5.62 15.86
C ALA A 71 -16.45 6.49 14.62
N GLY A 72 -17.72 6.77 14.30
CA GLY A 72 -18.12 7.48 13.07
C GLY A 72 -17.50 8.89 12.94
N LYS A 73 -17.53 9.68 14.02
CA LYS A 73 -16.93 11.04 14.02
C LYS A 73 -15.42 10.98 13.77
N ASP A 74 -14.74 10.05 14.44
CA ASP A 74 -13.29 9.88 14.36
C ASP A 74 -12.86 9.44 12.96
N MET A 75 -13.61 8.53 12.35
CA MET A 75 -13.44 8.13 10.96
C MET A 75 -13.55 9.32 10.01
N VAL A 76 -14.55 10.20 10.17
CA VAL A 76 -14.70 11.39 9.31
C VAL A 76 -13.53 12.36 9.48
N ILE A 77 -13.13 12.65 10.72
CA ILE A 77 -11.99 13.53 10.98
C ILE A 77 -10.74 12.95 10.33
N GLN A 78 -10.46 11.66 10.53
CA GLN A 78 -9.28 11.00 9.94
C GLN A 78 -9.30 11.04 8.41
N LEU A 79 -10.43 10.70 7.77
CA LEU A 79 -10.58 10.72 6.31
C LEU A 79 -10.45 12.13 5.71
N SER A 80 -10.93 13.16 6.41
CA SER A 80 -10.88 14.55 5.94
C SER A 80 -9.54 15.25 6.20
N SER A 81 -8.64 14.59 6.95
CA SER A 81 -7.37 15.16 7.37
C SER A 81 -6.31 15.17 6.24
N TYR A 82 -6.43 14.27 5.26
CA TYR A 82 -5.59 14.24 4.07
C TYR A 82 -6.14 15.13 2.95
N ARG A 83 -5.68 16.39 2.91
CA ARG A 83 -6.19 17.39 1.95
C ARG A 83 -5.41 17.52 0.65
N ASN A 84 -4.18 17.01 0.57
CA ASN A 84 -3.31 17.24 -0.58
C ASN A 84 -3.15 16.01 -1.48
N ILE A 85 -4.18 15.75 -2.29
CA ILE A 85 -4.15 14.70 -3.31
C ILE A 85 -3.10 14.99 -4.39
N TRP A 86 -2.81 16.27 -4.67
CA TRP A 86 -1.82 16.64 -5.67
C TRP A 86 -0.43 16.11 -5.31
N ASP A 87 -0.01 16.36 -4.07
CA ASP A 87 1.31 15.92 -3.61
C ASP A 87 1.43 14.40 -3.51
N THR A 88 0.33 13.74 -3.13
CA THR A 88 0.34 12.28 -2.89
C THR A 88 0.10 11.46 -4.16
N ALA A 89 -0.63 12.01 -5.14
CA ALA A 89 -1.11 11.27 -6.30
C ALA A 89 -0.52 11.75 -7.63
N VAL A 90 0.06 12.95 -7.72
CA VAL A 90 0.49 13.53 -9.00
C VAL A 90 1.92 14.03 -8.96
N SER A 91 2.30 14.86 -7.97
CA SER A 91 3.55 15.63 -8.02
C SER A 91 4.79 14.73 -8.06
N HIS A 92 4.76 13.59 -7.37
CA HIS A 92 5.87 12.64 -7.32
C HIS A 92 6.24 12.06 -8.68
N TYR A 93 5.31 11.99 -9.64
CA TYR A 93 5.60 11.51 -10.99
C TYR A 93 6.46 12.48 -11.81
N PHE A 94 6.40 13.78 -11.53
CA PHE A 94 7.22 14.76 -12.25
C PHE A 94 8.70 14.66 -11.90
N VAL A 95 9.03 14.09 -10.74
CA VAL A 95 10.42 13.79 -10.35
C VAL A 95 11.01 12.65 -11.21
N PHE A 96 10.16 11.81 -11.81
CA PHE A 96 10.60 10.72 -12.69
C PHE A 96 10.84 11.22 -14.11
N HIS A 97 12.02 11.80 -14.36
CA HIS A 97 12.48 12.26 -15.67
C HIS A 97 12.40 11.21 -16.80
N LYS A 98 12.34 9.91 -16.47
CA LYS A 98 12.18 8.81 -17.44
C LYS A 98 10.73 8.54 -17.86
N LEU A 99 9.74 9.07 -17.14
CA LEU A 99 8.33 8.83 -17.40
C LEU A 99 7.89 9.29 -18.81
N PRO A 100 8.25 10.49 -19.31
CA PRO A 100 7.91 10.91 -20.67
C PRO A 100 8.45 9.94 -21.74
N PHE A 101 9.69 9.46 -21.57
CA PHE A 101 10.29 8.48 -22.48
C PHE A 101 9.54 7.15 -22.47
N ALA A 102 9.10 6.69 -21.29
CA ALA A 102 8.27 5.49 -21.18
C ALA A 102 6.93 5.68 -21.89
N ILE A 103 6.29 6.85 -21.78
CA ILE A 103 5.03 7.13 -22.50
C ILE A 103 5.24 7.07 -24.01
N ILE A 104 6.29 7.74 -24.53
CA ILE A 104 6.61 7.71 -25.97
C ILE A 104 6.90 6.27 -26.44
N LEU A 105 7.71 5.52 -25.68
CA LEU A 105 8.05 4.14 -26.01
C LEU A 105 6.80 3.24 -25.99
N GLY A 106 5.90 3.43 -25.03
CA GLY A 106 4.66 2.69 -24.93
C GLY A 106 3.74 2.90 -26.14
N TYR A 107 3.66 4.13 -26.61
CA TYR A 107 2.94 4.48 -27.84
C TYR A 107 3.50 3.75 -29.06
N VAL A 108 4.83 3.80 -29.23
CA VAL A 108 5.54 3.14 -30.35
C VAL A 108 5.38 1.62 -30.29
N LEU A 109 5.56 1.02 -29.11
CA LEU A 109 5.40 -0.42 -28.91
C LEU A 109 3.97 -0.88 -29.20
N ALA A 110 2.95 -0.16 -28.72
CA ALA A 110 1.55 -0.49 -29.01
C ALA A 110 1.26 -0.47 -30.52
N ARG A 111 1.83 0.51 -31.24
CA ARG A 111 1.76 0.58 -32.70
C ARG A 111 2.43 -0.62 -33.38
N ILE A 112 3.64 -1.00 -32.96
CA ILE A 112 4.38 -2.14 -33.52
C ILE A 112 3.65 -3.46 -33.26
N LEU A 113 3.21 -3.69 -32.01
CA LEU A 113 2.53 -4.92 -31.61
C LEU A 113 1.23 -5.15 -32.39
N LYS A 114 0.52 -4.07 -32.76
CA LYS A 114 -0.74 -4.18 -33.49
C LYS A 114 -0.62 -4.16 -35.00
N ASN A 115 0.42 -3.55 -35.55
CA ASN A 115 0.57 -3.36 -37.00
C ASN A 115 1.68 -4.22 -37.63
N GLY A 116 2.45 -5.00 -36.86
CA GLY A 116 3.70 -5.59 -37.32
C GLY A 116 3.87 -7.10 -37.13
N ARG A 117 4.74 -7.68 -37.98
CA ARG A 117 5.28 -9.05 -37.87
C ARG A 117 6.16 -9.27 -36.62
N TRP A 118 6.60 -8.19 -35.98
CA TRP A 118 7.50 -8.19 -34.83
C TRP A 118 6.80 -8.31 -33.48
N GLY A 119 5.47 -8.51 -33.46
CA GLY A 119 4.67 -8.65 -32.25
C GLY A 119 5.33 -9.58 -31.25
N ILE A 120 5.59 -10.83 -31.65
CA ILE A 120 6.15 -11.89 -30.80
C ILE A 120 7.53 -11.51 -30.23
N PHE A 121 8.41 -10.90 -31.02
CA PHE A 121 9.75 -10.51 -30.56
C PHE A 121 9.68 -9.41 -29.49
N ALA A 122 8.92 -8.34 -29.74
CA ALA A 122 8.70 -7.28 -28.76
C ALA A 122 8.03 -7.82 -27.48
N SER A 123 7.16 -8.81 -27.63
CA SER A 123 6.51 -9.52 -26.52
C SER A 123 7.50 -10.26 -25.64
N MET A 124 8.43 -11.00 -26.25
CA MET A 124 9.48 -11.73 -25.54
C MET A 124 10.41 -10.76 -24.83
N VAL A 125 10.78 -9.64 -25.46
CA VAL A 125 11.63 -8.61 -24.82
C VAL A 125 10.92 -8.01 -23.60
N ILE A 126 9.64 -7.66 -23.71
CA ILE A 126 8.86 -7.12 -22.60
C ILE A 126 8.70 -8.17 -21.49
N ALA A 127 8.34 -9.41 -21.82
CA ALA A 127 8.21 -10.50 -20.85
C ALA A 127 9.53 -10.81 -20.13
N SER A 128 10.64 -10.84 -20.86
CA SER A 128 11.99 -11.03 -20.30
C SER A 128 12.40 -9.86 -19.42
N ALA A 129 12.13 -8.61 -19.82
CA ALA A 129 12.38 -7.44 -18.99
C ALA A 129 11.56 -7.45 -17.70
N LEU A 130 10.29 -7.88 -17.76
CA LEU A 130 9.41 -8.05 -16.61
C LEU A 130 9.89 -9.17 -15.68
N GLY A 131 10.30 -10.31 -16.25
CA GLY A 131 10.88 -11.42 -15.49
C GLY A 131 12.18 -11.03 -14.80
N LEU A 132 13.08 -10.34 -15.51
CA LEU A 132 14.34 -9.85 -14.97
C LEU A 132 14.13 -8.78 -13.89
N ALA A 133 13.14 -7.90 -14.04
CA ALA A 133 12.79 -6.89 -13.03
C ALA A 133 12.16 -7.50 -11.77
N GLN A 134 11.46 -8.63 -11.88
CA GLN A 134 10.97 -9.39 -10.73
C GLN A 134 12.09 -10.18 -10.06
N LEU A 135 13.00 -10.76 -10.84
CA LEU A 135 14.18 -11.44 -10.31
C LEU A 135 15.14 -10.47 -9.63
N SER A 136 15.21 -9.22 -10.10
CA SER A 136 16.07 -8.22 -9.49
C SER A 136 15.66 -7.81 -8.08
N LEU A 137 14.40 -8.03 -7.68
CA LEU A 137 13.95 -7.89 -6.30
C LEU A 137 14.69 -8.78 -5.30
N ARG A 138 15.30 -9.88 -5.80
CA ARG A 138 16.06 -10.84 -4.98
C ARG A 138 17.51 -10.45 -4.77
N PHE A 139 18.08 -9.56 -5.59
CA PHE A 139 19.48 -9.19 -5.44
C PHE A 139 19.60 -8.06 -4.40
N PRO A 140 20.27 -8.29 -3.25
CA PRO A 140 20.33 -7.33 -2.13
C PRO A 140 20.92 -5.96 -2.53
N HIS A 141 21.72 -5.93 -3.60
CA HIS A 141 22.38 -4.74 -4.12
C HIS A 141 21.50 -3.90 -5.06
N TRP A 142 20.36 -4.44 -5.52
CA TRP A 142 19.42 -3.68 -6.32
C TRP A 142 18.51 -2.89 -5.38
N HIS A 143 18.93 -1.64 -5.17
CA HIS A 143 18.26 -0.66 -4.32
C HIS A 143 16.73 -0.68 -4.53
N PRO A 144 15.89 -0.59 -3.48
CA PRO A 144 14.42 -0.53 -3.59
C PRO A 144 13.89 0.49 -4.60
N SER A 145 14.70 1.53 -4.87
CA SER A 145 14.45 2.51 -5.92
C SER A 145 14.40 1.88 -7.32
N SER A 146 15.21 0.88 -7.65
CA SER A 146 15.22 0.26 -8.99
C SER A 146 13.87 -0.36 -9.36
N PHE A 147 13.21 -1.03 -8.43
CA PHE A 147 11.87 -1.60 -8.66
C PHE A 147 10.80 -0.51 -8.77
N ALA A 148 10.87 0.51 -7.92
CA ALA A 148 10.00 1.68 -8.01
C ALA A 148 10.09 2.31 -9.40
N HIS A 149 11.30 2.59 -9.88
CA HIS A 149 11.54 3.13 -11.22
C HIS A 149 10.99 2.22 -12.32
N PHE A 150 11.25 0.91 -12.23
CA PHE A 150 10.74 -0.05 -13.22
C PHE A 150 9.21 -0.05 -13.28
N SER A 151 8.54 -0.05 -12.13
CA SER A 151 7.08 0.00 -12.08
C SER A 151 6.52 1.28 -12.71
N VAL A 152 7.16 2.42 -12.44
CA VAL A 152 6.80 3.71 -13.07
C VAL A 152 7.01 3.67 -14.58
N LEU A 153 8.10 3.05 -15.06
CA LEU A 153 8.33 2.85 -16.50
C LEU A 153 7.23 1.99 -17.12
N LEU A 154 6.90 0.85 -16.50
CA LEU A 154 5.85 -0.05 -17.01
C LEU A 154 4.48 0.61 -17.05
N TRP A 155 4.17 1.41 -16.04
CA TRP A 155 2.96 2.23 -15.99
C TRP A 155 2.97 3.31 -17.09
N GLY A 156 4.10 4.02 -17.27
CA GLY A 156 4.29 5.00 -18.35
C GLY A 156 4.10 4.39 -19.74
N LEU A 157 4.68 3.21 -19.99
CA LEU A 157 4.44 2.46 -21.24
C LEU A 157 2.94 2.25 -21.45
N THR A 158 2.22 1.84 -20.40
CA THR A 158 0.78 1.56 -20.46
C THR A 158 -0.03 2.82 -20.79
N ILE A 159 0.33 3.98 -20.23
CA ILE A 159 -0.26 5.27 -20.62
C ILE A 159 -0.02 5.56 -22.10
N GLY A 160 1.23 5.40 -22.57
CA GLY A 160 1.58 5.57 -23.98
C GLY A 160 0.74 4.71 -24.92
N ALA A 161 0.51 3.45 -24.54
CA ALA A 161 -0.35 2.54 -25.27
C ALA A 161 -1.81 3.03 -25.31
N ALA A 162 -2.34 3.58 -24.21
CA ALA A 162 -3.68 4.15 -24.18
C ALA A 162 -3.79 5.32 -25.19
N VAL A 163 -2.81 6.23 -25.21
CA VAL A 163 -2.77 7.34 -26.17
C VAL A 163 -2.79 6.83 -27.61
N TYR A 164 -2.02 5.77 -27.91
CA TYR A 164 -2.05 5.14 -29.22
C TYR A 164 -3.43 4.58 -29.58
N PHE A 165 -4.09 3.84 -28.68
CA PHE A 165 -5.41 3.27 -28.96
C PHE A 165 -6.49 4.32 -29.14
N TYR A 166 -6.39 5.44 -28.42
CA TYR A 166 -7.25 6.58 -28.62
C TYR A 166 -7.07 7.17 -30.03
N HIS A 167 -5.83 7.47 -30.44
CA HIS A 167 -5.53 8.00 -31.79
C HIS A 167 -5.93 7.03 -32.91
N ALA A 168 -5.71 5.73 -32.72
CA ALA A 168 -6.08 4.70 -33.67
C ALA A 168 -7.59 4.37 -33.67
N LYS A 169 -8.41 5.09 -32.88
CA LYS A 169 -9.86 4.87 -32.72
C LYS A 169 -10.22 3.45 -32.26
N ARG A 170 -9.32 2.78 -31.55
CA ARG A 170 -9.48 1.43 -30.99
C ARG A 170 -10.02 1.52 -29.57
N LEU A 171 -11.29 1.91 -29.46
CA LEU A 171 -11.90 2.28 -28.17
C LEU A 171 -11.92 1.12 -27.16
N HIS A 172 -12.10 -0.12 -27.60
CA HIS A 172 -12.13 -1.27 -26.67
C HIS A 172 -10.77 -1.45 -25.98
N GLU A 173 -9.68 -1.46 -26.74
CA GLU A 173 -8.32 -1.57 -26.23
C GLU A 173 -7.94 -0.34 -25.41
N PHE A 174 -8.38 0.86 -25.82
CA PHE A 174 -8.20 2.08 -25.04
C PHE A 174 -8.76 1.93 -23.62
N TRP A 175 -10.02 1.50 -23.48
CA TRP A 175 -10.64 1.36 -22.15
C TRP A 175 -9.97 0.30 -21.27
N ILE A 176 -9.56 -0.84 -21.84
CA ILE A 176 -8.81 -1.86 -21.10
C ILE A 176 -7.45 -1.30 -20.64
N THR A 177 -6.75 -0.59 -21.53
CA THR A 177 -5.45 -0.01 -21.23
C THR A 177 -5.56 1.07 -20.16
N LEU A 178 -6.57 1.93 -20.27
CA LEU A 178 -6.88 2.97 -19.29
C LEU A 178 -7.24 2.37 -17.93
N TYR A 179 -7.97 1.24 -17.91
CA TYR A 179 -8.23 0.49 -16.69
C TYR A 179 -6.94 0.03 -16.01
N CYS A 180 -6.04 -0.62 -16.75
CA CYS A 180 -4.77 -1.09 -16.23
C CYS A 180 -3.89 0.06 -15.72
N ALA A 181 -3.78 1.16 -16.49
CA ALA A 181 -3.06 2.35 -16.08
C ALA A 181 -3.70 3.02 -14.85
N GLY A 182 -5.02 3.13 -14.82
CA GLY A 182 -5.77 3.70 -13.71
C GLY A 182 -5.62 2.90 -12.42
N ILE A 183 -5.67 1.56 -12.49
CA ILE A 183 -5.36 0.72 -11.32
C ILE A 183 -3.91 0.93 -10.88
N GLY A 184 -2.96 0.99 -11.81
CA GLY A 184 -1.56 1.30 -11.50
C GLY A 184 -1.42 2.61 -10.72
N TRP A 185 -2.05 3.67 -11.21
CA TRP A 185 -2.09 4.98 -10.56
C TRP A 185 -2.77 4.96 -9.19
N ILE A 186 -3.90 4.25 -9.10
CA ILE A 186 -4.63 4.10 -7.84
C ILE A 186 -3.72 3.47 -6.80
N VAL A 187 -3.09 2.32 -7.07
CA VAL A 187 -2.32 1.65 -6.00
C VAL A 187 -1.11 2.47 -5.54
N SER A 188 -0.53 3.30 -6.40
CA SER A 188 0.54 4.25 -6.04
C SER A 188 0.11 5.42 -5.15
N ILE A 189 -1.19 5.68 -4.96
CA ILE A 189 -1.65 6.66 -3.97
C ILE A 189 -1.50 6.02 -2.59
N SER A 190 -0.29 6.02 -2.05
CA SER A 190 0.07 5.41 -0.77
C SER A 190 1.18 6.19 -0.09
N LEU A 191 0.95 6.56 1.16
CA LEU A 191 2.03 6.99 2.03
C LEU A 191 3.01 5.82 2.24
N GLY A 192 4.28 6.08 1.95
CA GLY A 192 5.36 5.10 2.05
C GLY A 192 5.49 4.11 0.87
N TYR A 193 4.59 4.12 -0.12
CA TYR A 193 4.74 3.31 -1.34
C TYR A 193 4.13 4.00 -2.57
N MET A 194 4.76 5.09 -3.01
CA MET A 194 4.24 6.01 -4.04
C MET A 194 4.44 5.53 -5.49
N PHE A 195 4.47 4.21 -5.72
CA PHE A 195 4.80 3.62 -7.02
C PHE A 195 3.79 2.54 -7.43
N PRO A 196 3.52 2.36 -8.74
CA PRO A 196 2.53 1.41 -9.24
C PRO A 196 3.02 -0.05 -9.17
N ALA A 197 3.98 -0.33 -8.29
CA ALA A 197 4.73 -1.58 -8.25
C ALA A 197 3.88 -2.79 -7.84
N THR A 198 2.92 -2.58 -6.96
CA THR A 198 1.88 -3.56 -6.57
C THR A 198 0.91 -3.89 -7.70
N ALA A 199 0.75 -3.00 -8.69
CA ALA A 199 0.05 -3.28 -9.93
C ALA A 199 0.96 -3.88 -11.02
N GLY A 200 2.26 -4.06 -10.75
CA GLY A 200 3.23 -4.54 -11.74
C GLY A 200 2.85 -5.86 -12.40
N GLY A 201 2.28 -6.81 -11.65
CA GLY A 201 1.78 -8.07 -12.19
C GLY A 201 0.60 -7.87 -13.17
N LEU A 202 -0.34 -6.97 -12.87
CA LEU A 202 -1.45 -6.64 -13.76
C LEU A 202 -0.93 -6.00 -15.05
N LEU A 203 -0.01 -5.03 -14.93
CA LEU A 203 0.59 -4.34 -16.08
C LEU A 203 1.40 -5.31 -16.94
N ALA A 204 2.12 -6.25 -16.32
CA ALA A 204 2.84 -7.31 -17.01
C ALA A 204 1.90 -8.19 -17.86
N ILE A 205 0.82 -8.70 -17.24
CA ILE A 205 -0.19 -9.52 -17.91
C ILE A 205 -0.83 -8.75 -19.08
N TYR A 206 -1.15 -7.47 -18.87
CA TYR A 206 -1.68 -6.61 -19.93
C TYR A 206 -0.74 -6.59 -21.14
N TRP A 207 0.54 -6.29 -20.92
CA TRP A 207 1.51 -6.24 -22.02
C TRP A 207 1.72 -7.58 -22.73
N MET A 208 1.71 -8.69 -21.99
CA MET A 208 1.79 -10.05 -22.57
C MET A 208 0.56 -10.44 -23.40
N THR A 209 -0.63 -9.99 -22.97
CA THR A 209 -1.88 -10.20 -23.72
C THR A 209 -1.88 -9.35 -24.99
N MET A 210 -1.45 -8.09 -24.89
CA MET A 210 -1.35 -7.16 -26.03
C MET A 210 -0.44 -7.65 -27.15
N ALA A 211 0.65 -8.26 -26.71
CA ALA A 211 1.64 -8.97 -27.48
C ALA A 211 1.11 -10.21 -28.23
N GLY A 212 -0.03 -10.76 -27.80
CA GLY A 212 -0.58 -11.98 -28.38
C GLY A 212 0.30 -13.19 -28.15
N ILE A 213 1.08 -13.25 -27.06
CA ILE A 213 1.73 -14.51 -26.60
C ILE A 213 0.64 -15.54 -26.26
N ASP A 214 -0.56 -15.04 -25.99
CA ASP A 214 -1.69 -15.75 -25.46
C ASP A 214 -2.55 -16.45 -26.54
N ARG A 215 -2.02 -16.71 -27.76
CA ARG A 215 -2.85 -17.16 -28.91
C ARG A 215 -3.64 -18.45 -28.66
N THR A 216 -3.19 -19.31 -27.74
CA THR A 216 -3.92 -20.51 -27.35
C THR A 216 -4.50 -20.39 -25.93
N PRO A 217 -5.75 -20.86 -25.69
CA PRO A 217 -6.38 -20.81 -24.37
C PRO A 217 -5.61 -21.53 -23.26
N TRP A 218 -4.89 -22.61 -23.58
CA TRP A 218 -4.09 -23.36 -22.62
C TRP A 218 -2.83 -22.58 -22.20
N PHE A 219 -2.19 -21.88 -23.14
CA PHE A 219 -1.02 -21.06 -22.86
C PHE A 219 -1.41 -19.86 -21.97
N ARG A 220 -2.54 -19.20 -22.26
CA ARG A 220 -3.16 -18.17 -21.38
C ARG A 220 -3.27 -18.65 -19.95
N LYS A 221 -3.91 -19.80 -19.74
CA LYS A 221 -4.14 -20.37 -18.41
C LYS A 221 -2.81 -20.69 -17.72
N THR A 222 -1.89 -21.34 -18.43
CA THR A 222 -0.58 -21.73 -17.87
C THR A 222 0.24 -20.51 -17.47
N MET A 223 0.29 -19.49 -18.32
CA MET A 223 0.99 -18.25 -18.07
C MET A 223 0.37 -17.44 -16.92
N PHE A 224 -0.96 -17.38 -16.86
CA PHE A 224 -1.67 -16.76 -15.74
C PHE A 224 -1.38 -17.50 -14.43
N CYS A 225 -1.45 -18.82 -14.41
CA CYS A 225 -1.09 -19.64 -13.25
C CYS A 225 0.38 -19.44 -12.86
N PHE A 226 1.29 -19.34 -13.83
CA PHE A 226 2.71 -19.11 -13.58
C PHE A 226 2.96 -17.71 -12.99
N ILE A 227 2.35 -16.66 -13.54
CA ILE A 227 2.47 -15.29 -13.00
C ILE A 227 1.82 -15.20 -11.62
N ALA A 228 0.66 -15.84 -11.42
CA ALA A 228 0.02 -15.93 -10.11
C ALA A 228 0.92 -16.65 -9.11
N LEU A 229 1.54 -17.77 -9.51
CA LEU A 229 2.51 -18.49 -8.69
C LEU A 229 3.74 -17.62 -8.36
N LEU A 230 4.31 -16.94 -9.34
CA LEU A 230 5.42 -16.00 -9.12
C LEU A 230 5.02 -14.84 -8.20
N ALA A 231 3.79 -14.33 -8.30
CA ALA A 231 3.26 -13.32 -7.42
C ALA A 231 3.09 -13.86 -5.99
N VAL A 232 2.61 -15.10 -5.81
CA VAL A 232 2.51 -15.76 -4.50
C VAL A 232 3.90 -16.00 -3.91
N ILE A 233 4.84 -16.54 -4.69
CA ILE A 233 6.23 -16.74 -4.27
C ILE A 233 6.87 -15.40 -3.89
N GLY A 234 6.70 -14.38 -4.74
CA GLY A 234 7.19 -13.03 -4.48
C GLY A 234 6.57 -12.41 -3.23
N PHE A 235 5.27 -12.62 -3.00
CA PHE A 235 4.59 -12.17 -1.79
C PHE A 235 5.16 -12.88 -0.54
N VAL A 236 5.30 -14.20 -0.57
CA VAL A 236 5.85 -14.97 0.56
C VAL A 236 7.28 -14.56 0.88
N ILE A 237 8.13 -14.43 -0.15
CA ILE A 237 9.53 -14.01 0.01
C ILE A 237 9.61 -12.59 0.54
N ASN A 238 8.92 -11.63 -0.08
CA ASN A 238 8.98 -10.24 0.39
C ASN A 238 8.37 -10.07 1.78
N LYS A 239 7.30 -10.79 2.11
CA LYS A 239 6.73 -10.79 3.47
C LYS A 239 7.74 -11.30 4.51
N ARG A 240 8.57 -12.29 4.15
CA ARG A 240 9.55 -12.89 5.07
C ARG A 240 10.84 -12.08 5.17
N ASP A 241 11.36 -11.64 4.03
CA ASP A 241 12.74 -11.15 3.91
C ASP A 241 12.83 -9.64 3.63
N ALA A 242 11.70 -8.96 3.41
CA ALA A 242 11.64 -7.54 3.04
C ALA A 242 10.50 -6.82 3.77
N VAL A 243 10.52 -6.89 5.10
CA VAL A 243 9.56 -6.19 5.95
C VAL A 243 9.60 -4.69 5.65
N PHE A 244 8.42 -4.12 5.43
CA PHE A 244 8.28 -2.72 5.04
C PHE A 244 8.86 -1.79 6.11
N ARG A 245 9.71 -0.83 5.69
CA ARG A 245 10.43 0.12 6.57
C ARG A 245 11.39 -0.52 7.56
N ASP A 246 11.75 -1.78 7.35
CA ASP A 246 12.88 -2.41 8.04
C ASP A 246 14.10 -2.35 7.13
N GLU A 247 15.28 -2.19 7.72
CA GLU A 247 16.52 -2.36 6.98
C GLU A 247 16.56 -3.81 6.48
N ARG A 248 16.72 -4.00 5.15
CA ARG A 248 17.03 -5.32 4.60
C ARG A 248 18.43 -5.70 5.11
N ALA A 249 18.48 -6.31 6.30
CA ALA A 249 19.69 -6.88 6.83
C ALA A 249 20.07 -8.04 5.91
N ALA A 250 20.99 -7.79 4.97
CA ALA A 250 21.44 -8.80 4.03
C ALA A 250 22.08 -10.02 4.75
N TYR A 251 22.34 -9.93 6.06
CA TYR A 251 23.02 -10.98 6.82
C TYR A 251 22.46 -11.27 8.24
N ASP A 252 21.75 -10.34 8.89
CA ASP A 252 21.27 -10.50 10.29
C ASP A 252 19.73 -10.47 10.39
N GLN A 253 19.05 -11.42 9.76
CA GLN A 253 17.60 -11.56 9.89
C GLN A 253 17.23 -12.41 11.11
N ILE A 254 16.95 -11.73 12.22
CA ILE A 254 16.62 -12.35 13.50
C ILE A 254 15.11 -12.62 13.56
N PRO A 255 14.66 -13.85 13.89
CA PRO A 255 13.24 -14.14 14.04
C PRO A 255 12.64 -13.37 15.22
N LEU A 256 11.45 -12.80 15.04
CA LEU A 256 10.70 -12.09 16.09
C LEU A 256 9.88 -13.02 17.00
N ASN A 257 10.19 -14.31 16.99
CA ASN A 257 9.49 -15.30 17.80
C ASN A 257 9.64 -14.96 19.29
N GLY A 258 8.51 -14.76 19.98
CA GLY A 258 8.50 -14.50 21.42
C GLY A 258 8.61 -13.03 21.83
N ILE A 259 8.74 -12.09 20.88
CA ILE A 259 8.78 -10.66 21.21
C ILE A 259 7.37 -10.11 21.49
N PHE A 260 6.41 -10.34 20.59
CA PHE A 260 4.99 -10.05 20.83
C PHE A 260 4.10 -11.09 20.12
N GLN A 261 2.82 -11.14 20.49
CA GLN A 261 1.88 -12.13 19.95
C GLN A 261 1.73 -11.97 18.43
N GLY A 262 1.77 -13.07 17.67
CA GLY A 262 1.64 -13.01 16.21
C GLY A 262 2.91 -12.56 15.45
N ALA A 263 4.02 -12.26 16.16
CA ALA A 263 5.31 -11.98 15.54
C ALA A 263 6.04 -13.24 15.04
N ALA A 264 5.57 -14.42 15.44
CA ALA A 264 6.11 -15.68 14.95
C ALA A 264 6.02 -15.71 13.42
N HIS A 265 7.11 -16.03 12.73
CA HIS A 265 7.29 -15.99 11.26
C HIS A 265 7.75 -14.67 10.64
N PHE A 266 7.85 -13.59 11.40
CA PHE A 266 8.52 -12.38 10.92
C PHE A 266 10.00 -12.40 11.29
N LYS A 267 10.82 -11.81 10.43
CA LYS A 267 12.23 -11.58 10.69
C LYS A 267 12.50 -10.09 10.58
N THR A 268 13.49 -9.63 11.33
CA THR A 268 13.86 -8.21 11.36
C THR A 268 15.37 -8.04 11.42
N SER A 269 15.85 -6.82 11.20
CA SER A 269 17.25 -6.45 11.40
C SER A 269 17.66 -6.55 12.87
N LYS A 270 18.96 -6.73 13.15
CA LYS A 270 19.49 -6.74 14.51
C LYS A 270 19.09 -5.50 15.32
N LYS A 271 19.15 -4.32 14.72
CA LYS A 271 18.75 -3.06 15.35
C LYS A 271 17.29 -3.10 15.81
N ASN A 272 16.37 -3.48 14.91
CA ASN A 272 14.95 -3.55 15.24
C ASN A 272 14.63 -4.69 16.22
N TYR A 273 15.36 -5.80 16.17
CA TYR A 273 15.23 -6.85 17.19
C TYR A 273 15.62 -6.32 18.59
N GLU A 274 16.75 -5.62 18.70
CA GLU A 274 17.20 -5.01 19.96
C GLU A 274 16.19 -3.97 20.46
N LEU A 275 15.67 -3.11 19.58
CA LEU A 275 14.63 -2.14 19.88
C LEU A 275 13.36 -2.80 20.43
N LEU A 276 12.83 -3.81 19.75
CA LEU A 276 11.59 -4.47 20.15
C LEU A 276 11.77 -5.32 21.42
N THR A 277 12.98 -5.83 21.66
CA THR A 277 13.31 -6.50 22.93
C THR A 277 13.34 -5.48 24.07
N ASP A 278 14.02 -4.35 23.90
CA ASP A 278 14.08 -3.27 24.90
C ASP A 278 12.71 -2.63 25.15
N LEU A 279 11.79 -2.68 24.17
CA LEU A 279 10.39 -2.30 24.38
C LEU A 279 9.72 -3.20 25.43
N ASN A 280 9.94 -4.51 25.39
CA ASN A 280 9.42 -5.42 26.42
C ASN A 280 10.00 -5.10 27.80
N ASP A 281 11.29 -4.75 27.85
CA ASP A 281 11.94 -4.32 29.09
C ASP A 281 11.35 -2.99 29.61
N ALA A 282 11.05 -2.04 28.71
CA ALA A 282 10.39 -0.79 29.05
C ALA A 282 8.98 -1.04 29.58
N LEU A 283 8.22 -1.92 28.93
CA LEU A 283 6.87 -2.30 29.35
C LEU A 283 6.86 -3.05 30.69
N ALA A 284 7.90 -3.82 31.01
CA ALA A 284 8.04 -4.44 32.32
C ALA A 284 8.26 -3.42 33.46
N LYS A 285 8.75 -2.21 33.15
CA LYS A 285 8.93 -1.10 34.10
C LYS A 285 7.72 -0.18 34.24
N VAL A 286 6.68 -0.39 33.44
CA VAL A 286 5.44 0.42 33.51
C VAL A 286 4.79 0.20 34.88
N SER A 287 4.66 1.28 35.65
CA SER A 287 4.10 1.24 37.01
C SER A 287 2.56 1.17 37.00
N GLN A 288 1.95 1.78 35.98
CA GLN A 288 0.51 1.93 35.84
C GLN A 288 -0.12 0.79 35.05
N LYS A 289 -1.40 0.48 35.32
CA LYS A 289 -2.12 -0.53 34.52
C LYS A 289 -2.38 -0.08 33.07
N GLN A 290 -2.35 1.22 32.81
CA GLN A 290 -2.52 1.80 31.48
C GLN A 290 -1.19 2.35 30.97
N PHE A 291 -0.91 2.09 29.71
CA PHE A 291 0.24 2.67 29.02
C PHE A 291 -0.08 2.97 27.56
N THR A 292 0.69 3.86 26.98
CA THR A 292 0.73 4.07 25.53
C THR A 292 2.18 4.14 25.07
N ILE A 293 2.41 3.91 23.78
CA ILE A 293 3.76 3.87 23.18
C ILE A 293 3.78 4.88 22.04
N VAL A 294 4.69 5.85 22.12
CA VAL A 294 4.78 6.98 21.20
C VAL A 294 6.23 7.14 20.74
N PRO A 295 6.48 7.54 19.49
CA PRO A 295 5.64 7.47 18.31
C PRO A 295 5.79 6.11 17.59
N GLN A 296 4.87 5.80 16.68
CA GLN A 296 5.06 4.76 15.65
C GLN A 296 5.22 3.28 16.07
N MET A 297 4.64 2.85 17.19
CA MET A 297 4.63 1.42 17.59
C MET A 297 3.31 0.70 17.31
N THR A 298 2.63 1.03 16.22
CA THR A 298 1.28 0.49 15.96
C THR A 298 1.25 -1.03 15.77
N ALA A 299 2.31 -1.62 15.23
CA ALA A 299 2.38 -3.06 15.06
C ALA A 299 2.22 -3.82 16.40
N TYR A 300 2.65 -3.21 17.51
CA TYR A 300 2.45 -3.76 18.85
C TYR A 300 0.94 -3.88 19.19
N TRP A 301 0.17 -2.82 18.93
CA TRP A 301 -1.25 -2.74 19.30
C TRP A 301 -2.15 -3.76 18.59
N VAL A 302 -1.80 -4.18 17.38
CA VAL A 302 -2.58 -5.17 16.59
C VAL A 302 -2.79 -6.49 17.34
N SER A 303 -1.85 -6.86 18.20
CA SER A 303 -1.83 -8.14 18.91
C SER A 303 -1.73 -8.00 20.44
N SER A 304 -1.70 -6.75 20.92
CA SER A 304 -1.60 -6.46 22.34
C SER A 304 -2.89 -6.88 23.06
N LYS A 305 -2.75 -7.41 24.28
CA LYS A 305 -3.87 -7.60 25.19
C LYS A 305 -4.33 -6.29 25.83
N ALA A 306 -3.43 -5.30 25.89
CA ALA A 306 -3.75 -3.96 26.37
C ALA A 306 -4.33 -3.13 25.22
N VAL A 307 -5.35 -2.33 25.53
CA VAL A 307 -5.93 -1.36 24.60
C VAL A 307 -5.14 -0.07 24.70
N ASN A 308 -4.74 0.49 23.56
CA ASN A 308 -4.14 1.81 23.51
C ASN A 308 -5.15 2.84 24.05
N PRO A 309 -4.85 3.57 25.13
CA PRO A 309 -5.79 4.51 25.73
C PRO A 309 -5.90 5.82 24.94
N LEU A 310 -5.04 6.05 23.95
CA LEU A 310 -5.11 7.19 23.03
C LEU A 310 -6.08 6.92 21.89
N PRO A 311 -6.67 7.96 21.27
CA PRO A 311 -7.68 7.79 20.22
C PRO A 311 -7.12 7.30 18.88
N LEU A 312 -5.79 7.13 18.77
CA LEU A 312 -5.08 6.79 17.54
C LEU A 312 -3.88 5.88 17.87
N ASP A 313 -3.69 4.83 17.07
CA ASP A 313 -2.54 3.93 17.21
C ASP A 313 -1.30 4.39 16.43
N TRP A 314 -1.49 5.19 15.38
CA TRP A 314 -0.40 5.81 14.61
C TRP A 314 -0.25 7.26 15.04
N ILE A 315 0.57 7.49 16.05
CA ILE A 315 0.90 8.84 16.50
C ILE A 315 2.19 9.24 15.79
N ASN A 316 2.06 9.86 14.63
CA ASN A 316 3.17 10.44 13.88
C ASN A 316 2.71 11.67 13.09
N GLY A 317 3.63 12.41 12.49
CA GLY A 317 3.30 13.64 11.76
C GLY A 317 2.41 13.44 10.53
N VAL A 318 2.43 12.26 9.91
CA VAL A 318 1.62 11.93 8.73
C VAL A 318 0.18 11.58 9.13
N ASP A 319 -0.02 10.98 10.30
CA ASP A 319 -1.32 10.54 10.84
C ASP A 319 -1.96 11.60 11.77
N LEU A 320 -1.20 12.63 12.14
CA LEU A 320 -1.68 13.85 12.80
C LEU A 320 -1.56 15.08 11.88
N PRO A 321 -2.07 15.06 10.64
CA PRO A 321 -1.83 16.15 9.69
C PRO A 321 -2.67 17.40 9.98
N SER A 322 -3.65 17.31 10.89
CA SER A 322 -4.54 18.43 11.24
C SER A 322 -4.34 18.88 12.69
N PRO A 323 -4.42 20.19 12.98
CA PRO A 323 -4.38 20.71 14.35
C PRO A 323 -5.46 20.10 15.25
N GLU A 324 -6.66 19.84 14.73
CA GLU A 324 -7.76 19.24 15.50
C GLU A 324 -7.41 17.84 16.04
N LEU A 325 -6.84 16.97 15.20
CA LEU A 325 -6.38 15.64 15.63
C LEU A 325 -5.25 15.75 16.65
N TYR A 326 -4.32 16.67 16.42
CA TYR A 326 -3.21 16.93 17.33
C TYR A 326 -3.71 17.38 18.72
N GLU A 327 -4.61 18.36 18.78
CA GLU A 327 -5.22 18.82 20.03
C GLU A 327 -6.01 17.70 20.72
N LYS A 328 -6.72 16.86 19.96
CA LYS A 328 -7.46 15.73 20.54
C LYS A 328 -6.53 14.74 21.25
N VAL A 329 -5.37 14.42 20.65
CA VAL A 329 -4.37 13.55 21.29
C VAL A 329 -3.77 14.22 22.52
N LYS A 330 -3.38 15.49 22.45
CA LYS A 330 -2.86 16.25 23.61
C LYS A 330 -3.85 16.29 24.76
N ALA A 331 -5.12 16.63 24.48
CA ALA A 331 -6.17 16.66 25.48
C ALA A 331 -6.35 15.29 26.15
N LYS A 332 -6.29 14.21 25.37
CA LYS A 332 -6.36 12.85 25.91
C LYS A 332 -5.15 12.51 26.78
N LEU A 333 -3.94 12.84 26.34
CA LEU A 333 -2.71 12.67 27.13
C LEU A 333 -2.82 13.37 28.48
N ILE A 334 -3.19 14.66 28.49
CA ILE A 334 -3.35 15.43 29.73
C ILE A 334 -4.44 14.84 30.64
N SER A 335 -5.56 14.40 30.08
CA SER A 335 -6.64 13.78 30.87
C SER A 335 -6.24 12.48 31.57
N LEU A 336 -5.17 11.82 31.09
CA LEU A 336 -4.64 10.57 31.62
C LEU A 336 -3.33 10.75 32.40
N LYS A 337 -2.89 12.00 32.61
CA LYS A 337 -1.67 12.30 33.36
C LYS A 337 -1.74 11.73 34.78
N GLY A 338 -0.67 11.06 35.23
CA GLY A 338 -0.62 10.32 36.50
C GLY A 338 -1.46 9.05 36.58
N GLN A 339 -2.24 8.71 35.54
CA GLN A 339 -3.04 7.47 35.47
C GLN A 339 -2.49 6.48 34.43
N MET A 340 -1.52 6.91 33.64
CA MET A 340 -0.94 6.18 32.53
C MET A 340 0.55 6.47 32.44
N THR A 341 1.34 5.44 32.10
CA THR A 341 2.74 5.64 31.70
C THR A 341 2.83 5.83 30.18
N VAL A 342 3.49 6.89 29.73
CA VAL A 342 3.79 7.13 28.32
C VAL A 342 5.20 6.61 28.03
N VAL A 343 5.31 5.58 27.18
CA VAL A 343 6.58 5.02 26.72
C VAL A 343 7.00 5.72 25.44
N VAL A 344 8.04 6.54 25.52
CA VAL A 344 8.53 7.39 24.42
C VAL A 344 9.78 6.78 23.80
N SER A 345 9.78 6.53 22.48
CA SER A 345 10.97 6.09 21.75
C SER A 345 11.98 7.22 21.62
N LYS A 346 13.25 6.94 21.89
CA LYS A 346 14.38 7.88 21.75
C LYS A 346 14.82 8.06 20.29
N GLU A 347 14.59 7.04 19.46
CA GLU A 347 15.01 7.01 18.06
C GLU A 347 13.84 6.88 17.09
N ASP A 348 13.97 7.51 15.91
CA ASP A 348 13.13 7.21 14.76
C ASP A 348 13.50 5.85 14.16
N ILE A 349 12.56 4.92 14.30
CA ILE A 349 12.65 3.52 13.90
C ILE A 349 12.74 3.40 12.37
N VAL A 350 12.11 4.32 11.64
CA VAL A 350 11.98 4.28 10.18
C VAL A 350 13.19 4.91 9.49
N TYR A 351 13.70 6.01 10.04
CA TYR A 351 14.72 6.81 9.37
C TYR A 351 16.10 6.72 10.02
N GLY A 352 16.20 6.20 11.25
CA GLY A 352 17.44 6.18 12.02
C GLY A 352 17.88 7.59 12.40
N GLY A 353 17.71 7.97 13.65
CA GLY A 353 18.08 9.30 14.13
C GLY A 353 17.24 9.75 15.32
N PRO A 354 17.48 10.96 15.85
CA PRO A 354 16.70 11.49 16.96
C PRO A 354 15.24 11.67 16.56
N MET A 355 14.34 11.30 17.46
CA MET A 355 12.91 11.42 17.26
C MET A 355 12.49 12.89 17.33
N ASN A 356 11.87 13.39 16.26
CA ASN A 356 11.38 14.77 16.21
C ASN A 356 9.92 14.78 15.74
N TYR A 357 9.01 14.46 16.67
CA TYR A 357 7.58 14.59 16.45
C TYR A 357 7.01 15.60 17.45
N PRO A 358 6.12 16.53 17.04
CA PRO A 358 5.57 17.54 17.95
C PRO A 358 4.98 16.97 19.25
N ILE A 359 4.45 15.75 19.18
CA ILE A 359 3.87 15.05 20.32
C ILE A 359 4.91 14.56 21.33
N THR A 360 6.13 14.21 20.90
CA THR A 360 7.20 13.83 21.84
C THR A 360 7.69 15.05 22.61
N ASP A 361 7.82 16.19 21.92
CA ASP A 361 8.17 17.46 22.55
C ASP A 361 7.12 17.85 23.61
N PHE A 362 5.84 17.73 23.27
CA PHE A 362 4.75 17.96 24.21
C PHE A 362 4.83 17.06 25.45
N ILE A 363 5.17 15.78 25.30
CA ILE A 363 5.33 14.85 26.42
C ILE A 363 6.51 15.28 27.30
N HIS A 364 7.66 15.60 26.70
CA HIS A 364 8.85 16.03 27.44
C HIS A 364 8.62 17.32 28.25
N GLU A 365 7.82 18.24 27.73
CA GLU A 365 7.49 19.51 28.39
C GLU A 365 6.46 19.35 29.53
N HIS A 366 5.52 18.40 29.41
CA HIS A 366 4.33 18.36 30.27
C HIS A 366 4.30 17.17 31.23
N PHE A 367 5.16 16.16 31.07
CA PHE A 367 5.19 14.95 31.89
C PHE A 367 6.54 14.81 32.60
N SER A 368 6.56 14.08 33.71
CA SER A 368 7.80 13.82 34.44
C SER A 368 8.39 12.49 34.04
N ARG A 369 9.69 12.46 33.72
CA ARG A 369 10.39 11.21 33.39
C ARG A 369 10.55 10.37 34.66
N VAL A 370 9.98 9.18 34.68
CA VAL A 370 10.00 8.25 35.82
C VAL A 370 10.97 7.09 35.61
N GLY A 371 11.44 6.87 34.37
CA GLY A 371 12.40 5.82 34.08
C GLY A 371 12.88 5.86 32.63
N GLU A 372 13.82 4.97 32.32
CA GLU A 372 14.32 4.78 30.95
C GLU A 372 14.88 3.37 30.73
N THR A 373 15.01 3.02 29.46
CA THR A 373 15.75 1.88 28.94
C THR A 373 16.71 2.37 27.85
N ARG A 374 17.30 1.45 27.07
CA ARG A 374 18.26 1.82 26.03
C ARG A 374 17.60 2.68 24.95
N PHE A 375 16.40 2.30 24.51
CA PHE A 375 15.69 2.94 23.40
C PHE A 375 14.42 3.68 23.82
N PHE A 376 13.97 3.56 25.08
CA PHE A 376 12.75 4.21 25.53
C PHE A 376 12.94 5.05 26.80
N GLU A 377 12.11 6.06 26.93
CA GLU A 377 11.91 6.85 28.14
C GLU A 377 10.47 6.64 28.64
N LEU A 378 10.27 6.69 29.94
CA LEU A 378 8.98 6.49 30.58
C LEU A 378 8.56 7.77 31.29
N TYR A 379 7.33 8.22 31.03
CA TYR A 379 6.77 9.48 31.52
C TYR A 379 5.42 9.28 32.21
N GLU A 380 5.12 10.08 33.25
CA GLU A 380 3.85 10.09 33.99
C GLU A 380 3.26 11.49 34.24
#